data_AF-A0A132N5N8-F1
#
_entry.id   AF-A0A132N5N8-F1
#
_cell.length_a   1.000
_cell.length_b   1.000
_cell.length_c   1.000
_cell.angle_alpha   90.00
_cell.angle_beta   90.00
_cell.angle_gamma   90.00
#
_symmetry.space_group_name_H-M   'P 1'
#
loop_
_entity.id
_entity.type
_entity.pdbx_description
1 polymer ?
#
loop_
_entity_poly.entity_id
_entity_poly.type
_entity_poly.pdbx_seq_one_letter_code
_entity_poly.pdbx_strand_id
1 'polypeptide(L)'
;MRVEPAALEQAASKAGALENELRSVDVALHTTAAVRGLAGWETARRLEQVQSRLQDLVTGLANRLGGVSERLAATARNYRDSDEAVRRRFDDGR
;
A
#
# COMPACT_ATOMS: atom_id res chain seq x y z
N MET A 1 19.72 17.68 -7.24
CA MET A 1 18.65 16.71 -7.58
C MET A 1 17.32 17.43 -7.42
N ARG A 2 16.62 17.73 -8.52
CA ARG A 2 15.32 18.40 -8.48
C ARG A 2 14.25 17.33 -8.29
N VAL A 3 13.51 17.39 -7.19
CA VAL A 3 12.39 16.48 -6.95
C VAL A 3 11.18 17.07 -7.68
N GLU A 4 10.51 16.26 -8.49
CA GLU A 4 9.26 16.65 -9.16
C GLU A 4 8.06 16.19 -8.32
N PRO A 5 7.30 17.11 -7.69
CA PRO A 5 6.17 16.73 -6.83
C PRO A 5 5.11 15.91 -7.57
N ALA A 6 4.89 16.18 -8.86
CA ALA A 6 3.96 15.44 -9.69
C ALA A 6 4.37 13.97 -9.87
N ALA A 7 5.67 13.68 -10.00
CA ALA A 7 6.17 12.31 -10.09
C ALA A 7 5.98 11.54 -8.76
N LEU A 8 6.17 12.23 -7.63
CA LEU A 8 5.92 11.66 -6.30
C LEU A 8 4.44 11.38 -6.06
N GLU A 9 3.54 12.28 -6.49
CA GLU A 9 2.09 12.08 -6.40
C GLU A 9 1.62 10.92 -7.27
N GLN A 10 2.17 10.79 -8.49
CA GLN A 10 1.86 9.65 -9.35
C GLN A 10 2.34 8.33 -8.72
N ALA A 11 3.54 8.32 -8.13
CA ALA A 11 4.05 7.14 -7.44
C ALA A 11 3.22 6.79 -6.19
N ALA A 12 2.79 7.80 -5.42
CA ALA A 12 1.88 7.62 -4.29
C ALA A 12 0.54 7.01 -4.75
N SER A 13 -0.06 7.55 -5.80
CA SER A 13 -1.32 7.05 -6.35
C SER A 13 -1.21 5.60 -6.83
N LYS A 14 -0.11 5.21 -7.48
CA LYS A 14 0.14 3.82 -7.87
C LYS A 14 0.29 2.89 -6.67
N ALA A 15 1.03 3.32 -5.64
CA ALA A 15 1.19 2.56 -4.41
C ALA A 15 -0.15 2.37 -3.67
N GLY A 16 -0.99 3.40 -3.61
CA GLY A 16 -2.34 3.31 -3.03
C GLY A 16 -3.28 2.43 -3.86
N ALA A 17 -3.18 2.45 -5.20
CA ALA A 17 -3.95 1.54 -6.05
C ALA A 17 -3.57 0.07 -5.79
N LEU A 18 -2.26 -0.22 -5.71
CA LEU A 18 -1.77 -1.56 -5.38
C LEU A 18 -2.14 -2.00 -3.96
N GLU A 19 -2.16 -1.08 -2.99
CA GLU A 19 -2.71 -1.37 -1.66
C GLU A 19 -4.18 -1.83 -1.76
N ASN A 20 -5.02 -1.08 -2.49
CA ASN A 20 -6.43 -1.41 -2.64
C ASN A 20 -6.63 -2.75 -3.36
N GLU A 21 -5.84 -3.03 -4.39
CA GLU A 21 -5.84 -4.34 -5.06
C GLU A 21 -5.46 -5.47 -4.12
N LEU A 22 -4.46 -5.29 -3.25
CA LEU A 22 -4.10 -6.31 -2.26
C LEU A 22 -5.18 -6.49 -1.20
N ARG A 23 -5.85 -5.41 -0.79
CA ARG A 23 -6.97 -5.48 0.18
C ARG A 23 -8.20 -6.18 -0.39
N SER A 24 -8.37 -6.23 -1.71
CA SER A 24 -9.46 -6.97 -2.35
C SER A 24 -9.16 -8.45 -2.55
N VAL A 25 -7.93 -8.91 -2.28
CA VAL A 25 -7.57 -10.33 -2.37
C VAL A 25 -8.25 -11.10 -1.24
N ASP A 26 -9.24 -11.91 -1.61
CA ASP A 26 -9.82 -12.91 -0.73
C ASP A 26 -8.99 -14.21 -0.77
N VAL A 27 -8.04 -14.33 0.16
CA VAL A 27 -7.18 -15.51 0.32
C VAL A 27 -8.01 -16.76 0.67
N ALA A 28 -9.17 -16.58 1.31
CA ALA A 28 -10.03 -17.66 1.75
C ALA A 28 -10.87 -18.24 0.60
N LEU A 29 -11.20 -17.46 -0.42
CA LEU A 29 -12.09 -17.85 -1.51
C LEU A 29 -11.68 -19.18 -2.18
N HIS A 30 -10.38 -19.36 -2.42
CA HIS A 30 -9.86 -20.54 -3.14
C HIS A 30 -9.46 -21.71 -2.23
N THR A 31 -9.24 -21.46 -0.95
CA THR A 31 -8.71 -22.46 -0.01
C THR A 31 -9.79 -23.04 0.90
N THR A 32 -10.86 -22.29 1.18
CA THR A 32 -11.94 -22.70 2.10
C THR A 32 -12.65 -23.98 1.65
N ALA A 33 -12.89 -24.15 0.34
CA ALA A 33 -13.53 -25.36 -0.18
C ALA A 33 -12.65 -26.61 0.03
N ALA A 34 -11.34 -26.47 -0.18
CA ALA A 34 -10.37 -27.55 0.01
C ALA A 34 -10.18 -27.89 1.50
N VAL A 35 -10.12 -26.89 2.39
CA VAL A 35 -10.07 -27.10 3.85
C VAL A 35 -11.30 -27.87 4.33
N ARG A 36 -12.50 -27.48 3.87
CA ARG A 36 -13.75 -28.16 4.24
C ARG A 36 -13.82 -29.60 3.72
N GLY A 37 -13.37 -29.84 2.49
CA GLY A 37 -13.35 -31.18 1.90
C GLY A 37 -12.36 -32.14 2.57
N LEU A 38 -11.33 -31.61 3.24
CA LEU A 38 -10.29 -32.37 3.94
C LEU A 38 -10.49 -32.38 5.47
N ALA A 39 -11.67 -32.01 5.97
CA ALA A 39 -11.94 -31.93 7.40
C ALA A 39 -11.59 -33.25 8.12
N GLY A 40 -10.81 -33.16 9.21
CA GLY A 40 -10.32 -34.31 9.96
C GLY A 40 -8.96 -34.85 9.51
N TRP A 41 -8.43 -34.40 8.37
CA TRP A 41 -7.10 -34.77 7.89
C TRP A 41 -6.04 -33.76 8.34
N GLU A 42 -4.81 -34.23 8.59
CA GLU A 42 -3.69 -33.34 8.94
C GLU A 42 -3.41 -32.29 7.83
N THR A 43 -3.69 -32.64 6.58
CA THR A 43 -3.58 -31.74 5.42
C THR A 43 -4.52 -30.54 5.51
N ALA A 44 -5.74 -30.68 6.06
CA ALA A 44 -6.61 -29.53 6.30
C ALA A 44 -5.99 -28.54 7.28
N ARG A 45 -5.41 -29.01 8.38
CA ARG A 45 -4.70 -28.14 9.35
C ARG A 45 -3.52 -27.41 8.74
N ARG A 46 -2.72 -28.09 7.91
CA ARG A 46 -1.59 -27.46 7.21
C ARG A 46 -2.09 -26.42 6.20
N LEU A 47 -3.19 -26.69 5.52
CA LEU A 47 -3.80 -25.75 4.58
C LEU A 47 -4.36 -24.51 5.27
N GLU A 48 -5.01 -24.65 6.44
CA GLU A 48 -5.45 -23.54 7.29
C GLU A 48 -4.27 -22.66 7.74
N GLN A 49 -3.16 -23.27 8.15
CA GLN A 49 -1.94 -22.53 8.53
C GLN A 49 -1.35 -21.74 7.35
N VAL A 50 -1.32 -22.36 6.16
CA VAL A 50 -0.85 -21.70 4.94
C VAL A 50 -1.78 -20.53 4.57
N GLN A 51 -3.10 -20.73 4.68
CA GLN A 51 -4.09 -19.69 4.43
C GLN A 51 -3.90 -18.50 5.38
N SER A 52 -3.75 -18.75 6.69
CA SER A 52 -3.48 -17.70 7.68
C SER A 52 -2.21 -16.93 7.34
N ARG A 53 -1.13 -17.64 7.01
CA ARG A 53 0.16 -17.00 6.71
C ARG A 53 0.12 -16.18 5.42
N LEU A 54 -0.62 -16.65 4.41
CA LEU A 54 -0.85 -15.88 3.19
C LEU A 54 -1.65 -14.62 3.47
N GLN A 55 -2.69 -14.70 4.31
CA GLN A 55 -3.46 -13.53 4.74
C GLN A 55 -2.58 -12.50 5.46
N ASP A 56 -1.70 -12.95 6.35
CA ASP A 56 -0.76 -12.07 7.06
C ASP A 56 0.22 -11.39 6.09
N LEU A 57 0.72 -12.13 5.09
CA LEU A 57 1.64 -11.59 4.08
C LEU A 57 0.95 -10.55 3.19
N VAL A 58 -0.25 -10.82 2.70
CA VAL A 58 -1.05 -9.89 1.90
C VAL A 58 -1.34 -8.62 2.69
N THR A 59 -1.78 -8.77 3.94
CA THR A 59 -2.05 -7.65 4.84
C THR A 59 -0.79 -6.83 5.13
N GLY A 60 0.33 -7.49 5.41
CA GLY A 60 1.62 -6.85 5.65
C GLY A 60 2.13 -6.08 4.43
N LEU A 61 1.96 -6.63 3.23
CA LEU A 61 2.35 -5.95 1.99
C LEU A 61 1.46 -4.74 1.71
N ALA A 62 0.14 -4.87 1.88
CA ALA A 62 -0.81 -3.76 1.74
C ALA A 62 -0.45 -2.60 2.69
N ASN A 63 -0.19 -2.89 3.97
CA ASN A 63 0.20 -1.87 4.94
C ASN A 63 1.53 -1.17 4.58
N ARG A 64 2.50 -1.91 4.03
CA ARG A 64 3.76 -1.33 3.56
C ARG A 64 3.55 -0.40 2.37
N LEU A 65 2.69 -0.78 1.43
CA LEU A 65 2.35 0.06 0.27
C LEU A 65 1.59 1.31 0.68
N GLY A 66 0.64 1.20 1.62
CA GLY A 66 -0.05 2.36 2.19
C GLY A 66 0.92 3.34 2.85
N GLY A 67 1.84 2.83 3.69
CA GLY A 67 2.88 3.66 4.30
C GLY A 67 3.83 4.33 3.30
N VAL A 68 4.14 3.66 2.18
CA VAL A 68 4.94 4.27 1.09
C VAL A 68 4.14 5.35 0.38
N SER A 69 2.87 5.09 0.07
CA SER A 69 1.95 6.05 -0.56
C SER A 69 1.85 7.34 0.26
N GLU A 70 1.58 7.21 1.57
CA GLU A 70 1.49 8.35 2.50
C GLU A 70 2.78 9.17 2.53
N ARG A 71 3.94 8.51 2.63
CA ARG A 71 5.25 9.19 2.66
C ARG A 71 5.54 9.94 1.37
N LEU A 72 5.22 9.33 0.22
CA LEU A 72 5.41 9.97 -1.08
C LEU A 72 4.48 11.19 -1.24
N ALA A 73 3.21 11.06 -0.85
CA ALA A 73 2.25 12.16 -0.87
C ALA A 73 2.64 13.30 0.08
N ALA A 74 3.10 12.98 1.29
CA ALA A 74 3.59 13.96 2.25
C ALA A 74 4.84 14.68 1.74
N THR A 75 5.77 13.95 1.12
CA THR A 75 6.98 14.53 0.52
C THR A 75 6.61 15.50 -0.60
N ALA A 76 5.70 15.11 -1.50
CA ALA A 76 5.23 15.98 -2.58
C ALA A 76 4.59 17.27 -2.05
N ARG A 77 3.78 17.17 -1.00
CA ARG A 77 3.15 18.32 -0.33
C ARG A 77 4.18 19.26 0.27
N ASN A 78 5.15 18.73 1.02
CA ASN A 78 6.21 19.53 1.63
C ASN A 78 7.03 20.30 0.58
N TYR A 79 7.29 19.70 -0.59
CA TYR A 79 7.95 20.40 -1.70
C TYR A 79 7.09 21.52 -2.27
N ARG A 80 5.77 21.30 -2.49
CA ARG A 80 4.86 22.35 -2.97
C ARG A 80 4.75 23.52 -1.99
N ASP A 81 4.59 23.22 -0.70
CA ASP A 81 4.47 24.24 0.35
C ASP A 81 5.76 25.06 0.48
N SER A 82 6.91 24.41 0.34
CA SER A 82 8.22 25.07 0.33
C SER A 82 8.40 25.96 -0.90
N ASP A 83 8.05 25.47 -2.09
CA ASP A 83 8.12 26.24 -3.34
C ASP A 83 7.19 27.47 -3.29
N GLU A 84 5.98 27.32 -2.75
CA GLU A 84 5.03 28.41 -2.56
C GLU A 84 5.52 29.45 -1.55
N ALA A 85 6.07 29.02 -0.41
CA ALA A 85 6.65 29.91 0.59
C ALA A 85 7.82 30.71 0.03
N VAL A 86 8.69 30.07 -0.75
CA VAL A 86 9.79 30.74 -1.45
C VAL A 86 9.24 31.76 -2.46
N ARG A 87 8.23 31.40 -3.24
CA ARG A 87 7.62 32.30 -4.23
C ARG A 87 7.03 33.55 -3.60
N ARG A 88 6.24 33.41 -2.53
CA ARG A 88 5.68 34.56 -1.78
C ARG A 88 6.77 35.48 -1.25
N ARG A 89 7.86 34.92 -0.72
CA ARG A 89 9.00 35.71 -0.21
C ARG A 89 9.70 36.53 -1.29
N PHE A 90 9.71 36.06 -2.54
CA PHE A 90 10.26 36.81 -3.67
C PHE A 90 9.28 37.81 -4.28
N ASP A 91 7.98 37.54 -4.21
CA ASP A 91 6.93 38.44 -4.70
C ASP A 91 6.68 39.61 -3.73
N ASP A 92 6.76 39.39 -2.41
CA ASP A 92 6.60 40.44 -1.37
C ASP A 92 7.86 41.31 -1.17
N GLY A 93 9.00 40.90 -1.75
CA GLY A 93 10.29 41.58 -1.63
C GLY A 93 10.59 42.60 -2.73
N ARG A 94 9.62 42.95 -3.58
CA ARG A 94 9.76 43.91 -4.68
C ARG A 94 8.91 45.16 -4.46
#